data_AF-A0A536DQU2-F1
#
_entry.id   AF-A0A536DQU2-F1
#
_cell.length_a   1.000
_cell.length_b   1.000
_cell.length_c   1.000
_cell.angle_alpha   90.00
_cell.angle_beta   90.00
_cell.angle_gamma   90.00
#
_symmetry.space_group_name_H-M   'P 1'
#
loop_
_entity.id
_entity.type
_entity.pdbx_description
1 polymer ?
#
loop_
_entity_poly.entity_id
_entity_poly.type
_entity_poly.pdbx_seq_one_letter_code
_entity_poly.pdbx_strand_id
1 'polypeptide(L)'
;MAKNVAEVAAGARRNGNHKPKVGLKFERYFTPPGAHAYDLIEWERRTAAITSEKGQIIFEQKDVEVPRSWSQLAINVVAQKYFRGSPGSPERETSVREIVDRVVETLAAWGREGNYFATDEDAANWAEELRYLLVTQHASFNSPVWFNIGVPGRAQQGSACFINSVQDSMESILELVKTEGMLFKFGSGTGTNLSVLRSSKEQLSGGGTASGPVSFMKGYDSFAGSIKSGGTTRRAAKMVILNADHPDVMDFVRSKAEEEKKAWALIEAGYNVGFNVPGGAYDSVQFQNANHSVRVTDDYMRAVIDDKDWKTRAVVDGRTVDTYKARDLWRE
;
A
#
# COMPACT_ATOMS: atom_id res chain seq x y z
N MET A 1 24.83 -1.60 -12.85
CA MET A 1 24.19 -2.50 -13.84
C MET A 1 23.08 -3.25 -13.13
N ALA A 2 21.84 -2.83 -13.32
CA ALA A 2 20.68 -3.47 -12.72
C ALA A 2 20.41 -4.78 -13.49
N LYS A 3 20.47 -5.92 -12.79
CA LYS A 3 20.02 -7.19 -13.36
C LYS A 3 18.51 -7.12 -13.49
N ASN A 4 18.02 -7.37 -14.71
CA ASN A 4 16.59 -7.46 -15.01
C ASN A 4 15.94 -8.50 -14.09
N VAL A 5 14.74 -8.20 -13.60
CA VAL A 5 13.93 -9.12 -12.79
C VAL A 5 13.70 -10.47 -13.50
N ALA A 6 13.77 -10.48 -14.84
CA ALA A 6 13.74 -11.70 -15.66
C ALA A 6 14.97 -12.62 -15.48
N GLU A 7 16.15 -12.08 -15.17
CA GLU A 7 17.36 -12.90 -14.94
C GLU A 7 17.36 -13.59 -13.57
N VAL A 8 16.65 -13.03 -12.59
CA VAL A 8 16.46 -13.69 -11.28
C VAL A 8 15.58 -14.94 -11.42
N ALA A 9 14.65 -14.95 -12.38
CA ALA A 9 13.80 -16.11 -12.67
C ALA A 9 14.54 -17.21 -13.46
N ALA A 10 15.57 -16.88 -14.25
CA ALA A 10 16.28 -17.83 -15.11
C ALA A 10 17.46 -18.55 -14.42
N GLY A 11 17.76 -18.21 -13.16
CA GLY A 11 18.91 -18.72 -12.41
C GLY A 11 18.59 -19.76 -11.34
N ALA A 12 17.57 -20.60 -11.52
CA ALA A 12 17.30 -21.71 -10.61
C ALA A 12 18.34 -22.83 -10.79
N ARG A 13 19.53 -22.65 -10.18
CA ARG A 13 20.45 -23.76 -9.92
C ARG A 13 19.69 -24.79 -9.10
N ARG A 14 19.42 -25.95 -9.70
CA ARG A 14 18.92 -27.15 -9.01
C ARG A 14 19.95 -27.59 -7.97
N ASN A 15 19.84 -27.07 -6.75
CA ASN A 15 20.51 -27.64 -5.60
C ASN A 15 19.85 -28.98 -5.28
N GLY A 16 20.49 -30.06 -5.73
CA GLY A 16 20.13 -31.43 -5.41
C GLY A 16 20.37 -31.73 -3.94
N ASN A 17 19.32 -31.59 -3.11
CA ASN A 17 19.07 -32.44 -1.94
C ASN A 17 17.67 -32.19 -1.32
N HIS A 18 16.62 -32.05 -2.13
CA HIS A 18 15.26 -31.96 -1.60
C HIS A 18 14.66 -33.36 -1.53
N LYS A 19 14.36 -33.84 -0.31
CA LYS A 19 13.42 -34.95 -0.10
C LYS A 19 12.14 -34.69 -0.92
N PRO A 20 11.47 -35.73 -1.46
CA PRO A 20 10.21 -35.53 -2.15
C PRO A 20 9.27 -34.73 -1.24
N LYS A 21 8.83 -33.56 -1.70
CA LYS A 21 7.94 -32.69 -0.93
C LYS A 21 6.63 -33.45 -0.76
N VAL A 22 6.35 -33.91 0.46
CA VAL A 22 5.01 -34.35 0.83
C VAL A 22 4.15 -33.09 0.83
N GLY A 23 3.13 -33.03 -0.02
CA GLY A 23 2.22 -31.90 -0.08
C GLY A 23 1.46 -31.68 1.24
N LEU A 24 0.82 -30.53 1.36
CA LEU A 24 -0.02 -30.17 2.51
C LEU A 24 -1.32 -30.97 2.48
N LYS A 25 -1.72 -31.49 3.64
CA LYS A 25 -3.02 -32.13 3.84
C LYS A 25 -4.01 -31.15 4.45
N PHE A 26 -5.27 -31.20 4.01
CA PHE A 26 -6.34 -30.34 4.48
C PHE A 26 -7.58 -31.16 4.78
N GLU A 27 -7.96 -31.15 6.05
CA GLU A 27 -9.22 -31.70 6.53
C GLU A 27 -10.32 -30.64 6.50
N ARG A 28 -11.55 -31.12 6.60
CA ARG A 28 -12.78 -30.33 6.69
C ARG A 28 -13.03 -29.97 8.15
N TYR A 29 -13.03 -28.68 8.49
CA TYR A 29 -13.24 -28.22 9.87
C TYR A 29 -14.56 -27.45 10.01
N PHE A 30 -14.76 -26.40 9.20
CA PHE A 30 -15.98 -25.59 9.23
C PHE A 30 -17.08 -26.17 8.35
N THR A 31 -16.70 -26.78 7.24
CA THR A 31 -17.64 -27.33 6.26
C THR A 31 -17.75 -28.85 6.42
N PRO A 32 -18.95 -29.45 6.44
CA PRO A 32 -19.07 -30.91 6.44
C PRO A 32 -18.45 -31.56 5.19
N PRO A 33 -17.99 -32.82 5.26
CA PRO A 33 -17.51 -33.54 4.08
C PRO A 33 -18.56 -33.57 2.96
N GLY A 34 -18.14 -33.21 1.74
CA GLY A 34 -19.00 -33.15 0.56
C GLY A 34 -19.92 -31.92 0.46
N ALA A 35 -19.98 -31.07 1.49
CA ALA A 35 -20.76 -29.83 1.44
C ALA A 35 -20.00 -28.71 0.72
N HIS A 36 -20.75 -27.88 0.00
CA HIS A 36 -20.24 -26.62 -0.53
C HIS A 36 -20.40 -25.52 0.53
N ALA A 37 -19.39 -24.67 0.70
CA ALA A 37 -19.35 -23.66 1.76
C ALA A 37 -20.57 -22.73 1.75
N TYR A 38 -21.06 -22.38 0.57
CA TYR A 38 -22.18 -21.46 0.42
C TYR A 38 -23.55 -22.04 0.79
N ASP A 39 -23.68 -23.37 0.85
CA ASP A 39 -24.95 -24.03 1.24
C ASP A 39 -25.20 -23.89 2.76
N LEU A 40 -24.14 -23.58 3.51
CA LEU A 40 -24.20 -23.37 4.96
C LEU A 40 -24.59 -21.94 5.35
N ILE A 41 -24.83 -21.07 4.36
CA ILE A 41 -25.01 -19.63 4.54
C ILE A 41 -26.38 -19.24 3.98
N GLU A 42 -27.11 -18.39 4.71
CA GLU A 42 -28.32 -17.77 4.18
C GLU A 42 -27.97 -16.55 3.32
N TRP A 43 -28.56 -16.45 2.13
CA TRP A 43 -28.28 -15.40 1.15
C TRP A 43 -29.52 -14.58 0.86
N GLU A 44 -29.31 -13.33 0.49
CA GLU A 44 -30.37 -12.45 0.02
C GLU A 44 -29.85 -11.43 -0.99
N ARG A 45 -30.78 -10.76 -1.67
CA ARG A 45 -30.49 -9.65 -2.57
C ARG A 45 -30.81 -8.33 -1.92
N ARG A 46 -29.85 -7.41 -1.89
CA ARG A 46 -30.00 -6.07 -1.34
C ARG A 46 -29.46 -5.03 -2.32
N THR A 47 -29.97 -3.81 -2.23
CA THR A 47 -29.41 -2.67 -2.97
C THR A 47 -28.21 -2.11 -2.24
N ALA A 48 -27.08 -1.97 -2.92
CA ALA A 48 -25.93 -1.20 -2.45
C ALA A 48 -26.10 0.26 -2.87
N ALA A 49 -26.15 1.20 -1.92
CA ALA A 49 -26.32 2.61 -2.22
C ALA A 49 -25.48 3.49 -1.29
N ILE A 50 -24.80 4.48 -1.86
CA ILE A 50 -24.00 5.47 -1.12
C ILE A 50 -24.53 6.85 -1.49
N THR A 51 -24.94 7.61 -0.49
CA THR A 51 -25.44 8.98 -0.63
C THR A 51 -24.46 9.98 -0.04
N SER A 52 -24.44 11.19 -0.58
CA SER A 52 -23.73 12.33 0.00
C SER A 52 -24.47 12.86 1.24
N GLU A 53 -23.82 13.74 1.99
CA GLU A 53 -24.45 14.48 3.11
C GLU A 53 -25.66 15.30 2.67
N LYS A 54 -25.74 15.67 1.38
CA LYS A 54 -26.87 16.40 0.78
C LYS A 54 -27.96 15.47 0.22
N GLY A 55 -27.87 14.15 0.47
CA GLY A 55 -28.83 13.15 0.02
C GLY A 55 -28.69 12.73 -1.44
N GLN A 56 -27.67 13.20 -2.17
CA GLN A 56 -27.44 12.82 -3.56
C GLN A 56 -26.85 11.41 -3.65
N ILE A 57 -27.40 10.55 -4.50
CA ILE A 57 -26.86 9.21 -4.76
C ILE A 57 -25.51 9.35 -5.50
N ILE A 58 -24.44 8.90 -4.86
CA ILE A 58 -23.07 8.86 -5.40
C ILE A 58 -22.84 7.53 -6.15
N PHE A 59 -23.40 6.46 -5.62
CA PHE A 59 -23.29 5.11 -6.19
C PHE A 59 -24.55 4.32 -5.84
N GLU A 60 -25.08 3.57 -6.80
CA GLU A 60 -26.14 2.61 -6.59
C GLU A 60 -25.88 1.36 -7.44
N GLN A 61 -26.09 0.19 -6.86
CA GLN A 61 -26.17 -1.08 -7.56
C GLN A 61 -27.26 -1.93 -6.91
N LYS A 62 -28.29 -2.27 -7.70
CA LYS A 62 -29.43 -3.08 -7.25
C LYS A 62 -29.11 -4.57 -7.33
N ASP A 63 -29.93 -5.36 -6.64
CA ASP A 63 -29.95 -6.82 -6.71
C ASP A 63 -28.62 -7.52 -6.41
N VAL A 64 -27.82 -6.91 -5.52
CA VAL A 64 -26.53 -7.47 -5.08
C VAL A 64 -26.76 -8.65 -4.15
N GLU A 65 -26.25 -9.81 -4.53
CA GLU A 65 -26.36 -11.05 -3.76
C GLU A 65 -25.25 -11.17 -2.71
N VAL A 66 -25.64 -11.25 -1.44
CA VAL A 66 -24.74 -11.26 -0.28
C VAL A 66 -25.21 -12.23 0.79
N PRO A 67 -24.34 -12.64 1.72
CA PRO A 67 -24.78 -13.31 2.94
C PRO A 67 -25.70 -12.41 3.76
N ARG A 68 -26.79 -12.96 4.28
CA ARG A 68 -27.80 -12.23 5.05
C ARG A 68 -27.23 -11.51 6.28
N SER A 69 -26.20 -12.10 6.88
CA SER A 69 -25.50 -11.57 8.04
C SER A 69 -24.69 -10.31 7.77
N TRP A 70 -24.40 -9.97 6.50
CA TRP A 70 -23.59 -8.81 6.18
C TRP A 70 -24.35 -7.50 6.45
N SER A 71 -23.63 -6.52 7.01
CA SER A 71 -24.18 -5.19 7.22
C SER A 71 -24.37 -4.43 5.90
N GLN A 72 -25.30 -3.48 5.87
CA GLN A 72 -25.48 -2.60 4.70
C GLN A 72 -24.19 -1.85 4.32
N LEU A 73 -23.37 -1.47 5.30
CA LEU A 73 -22.07 -0.84 5.06
C LEU A 73 -21.12 -1.79 4.31
N ALA A 74 -21.03 -3.06 4.71
CA ALA A 74 -20.20 -4.05 4.02
C ALA A 74 -20.66 -4.26 2.58
N ILE A 75 -21.97 -4.32 2.35
CA ILE A 75 -22.59 -4.44 1.02
C ILE A 75 -22.24 -3.23 0.14
N ASN A 76 -22.39 -2.03 0.68
CA ASN A 76 -22.04 -0.80 -0.01
C ASN A 76 -20.55 -0.78 -0.41
N VAL A 77 -19.67 -1.18 0.51
CA VAL A 77 -18.22 -1.18 0.27
C VAL A 77 -17.80 -2.25 -0.75
N VAL A 78 -18.31 -3.49 -0.63
CA VAL A 78 -17.95 -4.58 -1.56
C VAL A 78 -18.41 -4.24 -2.97
N ALA A 79 -19.65 -3.76 -3.13
CA ALA A 79 -20.18 -3.39 -4.43
C ALA A 79 -19.41 -2.21 -5.02
N GLN A 80 -19.22 -1.12 -4.29
CA GLN A 80 -18.56 0.06 -4.86
C GLN A 80 -17.08 -0.18 -5.19
N LYS A 81 -16.33 -0.85 -4.30
CA LYS A 81 -14.86 -0.85 -4.36
C LYS A 81 -14.27 -2.15 -4.88
N TYR A 82 -14.96 -3.28 -4.70
CA TYR A 82 -14.36 -4.60 -4.89
C TYR A 82 -14.94 -5.32 -6.10
N PHE A 83 -16.25 -5.22 -6.36
CA PHE A 83 -16.84 -5.76 -7.58
C PHE A 83 -16.17 -5.21 -8.84
N ARG A 84 -15.81 -6.13 -9.73
CA ARG A 84 -15.20 -5.87 -11.04
C ARG A 84 -16.27 -5.64 -12.11
N GLY A 85 -15.85 -5.10 -13.25
CA GLY A 85 -16.74 -4.61 -14.30
C GLY A 85 -17.27 -3.20 -14.02
N SER A 86 -17.59 -2.48 -15.08
CA SER A 86 -18.14 -1.12 -14.98
C SER A 86 -19.61 -1.20 -14.54
N PRO A 87 -20.11 -0.27 -13.70
CA PRO A 87 -21.53 -0.24 -13.36
C PRO A 87 -22.40 -0.25 -14.62
N GLY A 88 -23.35 -1.19 -14.69
CA GLY A 88 -24.25 -1.38 -15.83
C GLY A 88 -23.69 -2.20 -16.99
N SER A 89 -22.44 -2.65 -16.94
CA SER A 89 -21.89 -3.57 -17.95
C SER A 89 -22.22 -5.04 -17.64
N PRO A 90 -22.28 -5.92 -18.65
CA PRO A 90 -22.55 -7.35 -18.45
C PRO A 90 -21.50 -8.06 -17.59
N GLU A 91 -20.27 -7.54 -17.57
CA GLU A 91 -19.14 -8.08 -16.81
C GLU A 91 -19.11 -7.59 -15.35
N ARG A 92 -20.12 -6.83 -14.93
CA ARG A 92 -20.24 -6.32 -13.57
C ARG A 92 -20.54 -7.47 -12.61
N GLU A 93 -19.65 -7.69 -11.65
CA GLU A 93 -19.91 -8.61 -10.54
C GLU A 93 -21.14 -8.10 -9.75
N THR A 94 -22.05 -9.02 -9.42
CA THR A 94 -23.30 -8.78 -8.69
C THR A 94 -23.47 -9.67 -7.46
N SER A 95 -22.58 -10.64 -7.25
CA SER A 95 -22.61 -11.53 -6.09
C SER A 95 -21.29 -11.57 -5.35
N VAL A 96 -21.36 -11.63 -4.01
CA VAL A 96 -20.18 -11.92 -3.17
C VAL A 96 -19.58 -13.30 -3.51
N ARG A 97 -20.37 -14.24 -4.02
CA ARG A 97 -19.88 -15.55 -4.48
C ARG A 97 -18.87 -15.39 -5.61
N GLU A 98 -19.16 -14.55 -6.60
CA GLU A 98 -18.30 -14.35 -7.78
C GLU A 98 -16.90 -13.85 -7.40
N ILE A 99 -16.81 -12.84 -6.53
CA ILE A 99 -15.53 -12.31 -6.08
C ILE A 99 -14.76 -13.30 -5.20
N VAL A 100 -15.45 -14.05 -4.35
CA VAL A 100 -14.82 -15.07 -3.49
C VAL A 100 -14.31 -16.23 -4.33
N ASP A 101 -15.13 -16.76 -5.24
CA ASP A 101 -14.77 -17.86 -6.14
C ASP A 101 -13.60 -17.46 -7.03
N ARG A 102 -13.65 -16.27 -7.66
CA ARG A 102 -12.55 -15.77 -8.48
C ARG A 102 -11.20 -15.84 -7.76
N VAL A 103 -11.15 -15.42 -6.49
CA VAL A 103 -9.92 -15.47 -5.70
C VAL A 103 -9.58 -16.89 -5.28
N VAL A 104 -10.52 -17.63 -4.68
CA VAL A 104 -10.28 -18.96 -4.13
C VAL A 104 -9.87 -19.94 -5.23
N GLU A 105 -10.57 -19.95 -6.37
CA GLU A 105 -10.29 -20.85 -7.47
C GLU A 105 -8.93 -20.56 -8.11
N THR A 106 -8.59 -19.28 -8.29
CA THR A 106 -7.26 -18.88 -8.78
C THR A 106 -6.16 -19.38 -7.85
N LEU A 107 -6.32 -19.18 -6.55
CA LEU A 107 -5.33 -19.62 -5.56
C LEU A 107 -5.25 -21.15 -5.46
N ALA A 108 -6.39 -21.85 -5.53
CA ALA A 108 -6.42 -23.31 -5.52
C ALA A 108 -5.75 -23.90 -6.78
N ALA A 109 -5.96 -23.28 -7.94
CA ALA A 109 -5.31 -23.66 -9.19
C ALA A 109 -3.78 -23.50 -9.09
N TRP A 110 -3.29 -22.33 -8.65
CA TRP A 110 -1.85 -22.13 -8.43
C TRP A 110 -1.27 -23.06 -7.37
N GLY A 111 -2.04 -23.36 -6.32
CA GLY A 111 -1.66 -24.34 -5.32
C GLY A 111 -1.45 -25.74 -5.90
N ARG A 112 -2.32 -26.18 -6.81
CA ARG A 112 -2.17 -27.44 -7.55
C ARG A 112 -0.97 -27.42 -8.48
N GLU A 113 -0.85 -26.39 -9.32
CA GLU A 113 0.28 -26.21 -10.25
C GLU A 113 1.63 -26.17 -9.53
N GLY A 114 1.66 -25.54 -8.35
CA GLY A 114 2.82 -25.46 -7.47
C GLY A 114 3.11 -26.73 -6.67
N ASN A 115 2.29 -27.78 -6.79
CA ASN A 115 2.35 -29.01 -6.00
C ASN A 115 2.35 -28.74 -4.48
N TYR A 116 1.53 -27.79 -4.03
CA TYR A 116 1.39 -27.45 -2.60
C TYR A 116 0.53 -28.45 -1.84
N PHE A 117 -0.44 -29.10 -2.51
CA PHE A 117 -1.38 -30.05 -1.89
C PHE A 117 -0.90 -31.49 -2.03
N ALA A 118 -1.19 -32.34 -1.03
CA ALA A 118 -0.83 -33.76 -1.10
C ALA A 118 -1.72 -34.53 -2.08
N THR A 119 -3.01 -34.15 -2.17
CA THR A 119 -4.00 -34.74 -3.07
C THR A 119 -4.93 -33.66 -3.65
N ASP A 120 -5.70 -34.01 -4.68
CA ASP A 120 -6.75 -33.14 -5.20
C ASP A 120 -7.89 -32.93 -4.20
N GLU A 121 -8.13 -33.91 -3.33
CA GLU A 121 -9.09 -33.80 -2.23
C GLU A 121 -8.64 -32.73 -1.23
N ASP A 122 -7.35 -32.69 -0.87
CA ASP A 122 -6.81 -31.65 0.00
C ASP A 122 -6.97 -30.25 -0.62
N ALA A 123 -6.76 -30.12 -1.93
CA ALA A 123 -6.96 -28.87 -2.64
C ALA A 123 -8.45 -28.44 -2.65
N ALA A 124 -9.37 -29.39 -2.80
CA ALA A 124 -10.81 -29.13 -2.75
C ALA A 124 -11.27 -28.77 -1.33
N ASN A 125 -10.78 -29.48 -0.30
CA ASN A 125 -11.06 -29.17 1.10
C ASN A 125 -10.58 -27.78 1.46
N TRP A 126 -9.34 -27.43 1.09
CA TRP A 126 -8.79 -26.10 1.29
C TRP A 126 -9.66 -25.00 0.68
N ALA A 127 -10.15 -25.21 -0.55
CA ALA A 127 -10.96 -24.22 -1.25
C ALA A 127 -12.31 -23.98 -0.55
N GLU A 128 -12.99 -25.03 -0.09
CA GLU A 128 -14.26 -24.87 0.62
C GLU A 128 -14.09 -24.25 2.01
N GLU A 129 -13.07 -24.65 2.76
CA GLU A 129 -12.76 -24.04 4.05
C GLU A 129 -12.45 -22.53 3.88
N LEU A 130 -11.67 -22.18 2.85
CA LEU A 130 -11.38 -20.78 2.56
C LEU A 130 -12.64 -20.01 2.14
N ARG A 131 -13.50 -20.56 1.28
CA ARG A 131 -14.77 -19.92 0.93
C ARG A 131 -15.60 -19.63 2.16
N TYR A 132 -15.75 -20.62 3.05
CA TYR A 132 -16.51 -20.46 4.29
C TYR A 132 -15.94 -19.34 5.15
N LEU A 133 -14.63 -19.36 5.41
CA LEU A 133 -13.95 -18.33 6.21
C LEU A 133 -14.15 -16.91 5.67
N LEU A 134 -14.12 -16.76 4.34
CA LEU A 134 -14.28 -15.47 3.68
C LEU A 134 -15.72 -14.96 3.73
N VAL A 135 -16.72 -15.78 3.42
CA VAL A 135 -18.13 -15.34 3.41
C VAL A 135 -18.70 -15.12 4.81
N THR A 136 -18.18 -15.84 5.80
CA THR A 136 -18.54 -15.65 7.22
C THR A 136 -17.68 -14.59 7.93
N GLN A 137 -16.74 -13.95 7.21
CA GLN A 137 -15.87 -12.89 7.70
C GLN A 137 -14.96 -13.30 8.89
N HIS A 138 -14.63 -14.59 9.02
CA HIS A 138 -13.60 -15.06 9.97
C HIS A 138 -12.19 -14.63 9.54
N ALA A 139 -11.98 -14.48 8.24
CA ALA A 139 -10.75 -13.95 7.66
C ALA A 139 -11.07 -13.09 6.44
N SER A 140 -10.11 -12.24 6.05
CA SER A 140 -10.19 -11.50 4.79
C SER A 140 -8.78 -11.22 4.27
N PHE A 141 -8.64 -11.24 2.94
CA PHE A 141 -7.40 -10.80 2.31
C PHE A 141 -7.28 -9.27 2.33
N ASN A 142 -6.04 -8.79 2.17
CA ASN A 142 -5.81 -7.38 1.88
C ASN A 142 -6.46 -6.97 0.54
N SER A 143 -6.64 -5.67 0.33
CA SER A 143 -7.38 -5.17 -0.84
C SER A 143 -6.77 -5.56 -2.21
N PRO A 144 -5.44 -5.53 -2.43
CA PRO A 144 -4.85 -5.95 -3.70
C PRO A 144 -5.22 -7.36 -4.16
N VAL A 145 -5.36 -8.32 -3.23
CA VAL A 145 -5.82 -9.67 -3.59
C VAL A 145 -7.18 -9.60 -4.28
N TRP A 146 -8.14 -8.91 -3.68
CA TRP A 146 -9.48 -8.75 -4.22
C TRP A 146 -9.52 -7.98 -5.54
N PHE A 147 -8.66 -6.97 -5.69
CA PHE A 147 -8.61 -6.11 -6.88
C PHE A 147 -8.02 -6.79 -8.12
N ASN A 148 -7.10 -7.73 -7.91
CA ASN A 148 -6.18 -8.17 -8.97
C ASN A 148 -6.25 -9.67 -9.25
N ILE A 149 -6.39 -10.51 -8.21
CA ILE A 149 -6.24 -11.96 -8.35
C ILE A 149 -7.43 -12.56 -9.09
N GLY A 150 -7.15 -13.34 -10.14
CA GLY A 150 -8.16 -13.95 -11.00
C GLY A 150 -8.84 -12.97 -11.98
N VAL A 151 -8.42 -11.70 -12.03
CA VAL A 151 -8.98 -10.73 -12.98
C VAL A 151 -8.25 -10.84 -14.33
N PRO A 152 -8.97 -11.10 -15.45
CA PRO A 152 -8.36 -11.24 -16.76
C PRO A 152 -7.60 -9.97 -17.21
N GLY A 153 -6.46 -10.17 -17.88
CA GLY A 153 -5.65 -9.07 -18.43
C GLY A 153 -4.98 -8.17 -17.38
N ARG A 154 -5.07 -8.53 -16.09
CA ARG A 154 -4.53 -7.76 -14.98
C ARG A 154 -3.32 -8.47 -14.37
N ALA A 155 -2.36 -7.68 -13.87
CA ALA A 155 -1.23 -8.22 -13.15
C ALA A 155 -1.69 -8.90 -11.86
N GLN A 156 -1.23 -10.13 -11.63
CA GLN A 156 -1.61 -10.98 -10.51
C GLN A 156 -0.84 -10.63 -9.22
N GLN A 157 -0.92 -9.36 -8.81
CA GLN A 157 -0.21 -8.81 -7.67
C GLN A 157 -1.14 -8.76 -6.45
N GLY A 158 -0.77 -9.40 -5.34
CA GLY A 158 -1.61 -9.50 -4.13
C GLY A 158 -1.01 -8.85 -2.87
N SER A 159 0.14 -8.19 -2.95
CA SER A 159 0.83 -7.63 -1.78
C SER A 159 0.39 -6.18 -1.54
N ALA A 160 0.03 -5.83 -0.31
CA ALA A 160 -0.33 -4.44 0.00
C ALA A 160 0.87 -3.54 0.31
N CYS A 161 2.00 -4.10 0.73
CA CYS A 161 3.11 -3.33 1.30
C CYS A 161 4.43 -3.64 0.59
N PHE A 162 5.17 -2.60 0.24
CA PHE A 162 6.51 -2.68 -0.34
C PHE A 162 7.47 -1.72 0.37
N ILE A 163 8.67 -2.20 0.63
CA ILE A 163 9.79 -1.38 1.09
C ILE A 163 10.77 -1.28 -0.08
N ASN A 164 11.01 -0.08 -0.56
CA ASN A 164 11.94 0.16 -1.67
C ASN A 164 13.25 0.76 -1.15
N SER A 165 14.34 0.43 -1.83
CA SER A 165 15.65 1.04 -1.60
C SER A 165 15.94 2.07 -2.67
N VAL A 166 16.71 3.09 -2.32
CA VAL A 166 17.24 4.09 -3.23
C VAL A 166 18.74 4.23 -3.02
N GLN A 167 19.45 4.70 -4.04
CA GLN A 167 20.86 5.06 -3.97
C GLN A 167 21.00 6.56 -4.20
N ASP A 168 22.10 7.15 -3.72
CA ASP A 168 22.42 8.57 -3.90
C ASP A 168 22.90 8.89 -5.33
N SER A 169 22.03 8.63 -6.30
CA SER A 169 22.22 8.98 -7.70
C SER A 169 20.89 9.37 -8.35
N MET A 170 20.94 10.25 -9.33
CA MET A 170 19.74 10.71 -10.02
C MET A 170 18.99 9.56 -10.69
N GLU A 171 19.70 8.59 -11.28
CA GLU A 171 19.10 7.42 -11.91
C GLU A 171 18.31 6.59 -10.89
N SER A 172 18.87 6.35 -9.70
CA SER A 172 18.16 5.58 -8.68
C SER A 172 16.99 6.35 -8.08
N ILE A 173 17.12 7.67 -7.90
CA ILE A 173 16.06 8.56 -7.40
C ILE A 173 14.86 8.55 -8.35
N LEU A 174 15.10 8.59 -9.66
CA LEU A 174 14.05 8.56 -10.68
C LEU A 174 13.47 7.17 -10.90
N GLU A 175 14.29 6.10 -10.83
CA GLU A 175 13.77 4.73 -10.91
C GLU A 175 12.86 4.40 -9.72
N LEU A 176 13.11 4.98 -8.54
CA LEU A 176 12.20 4.87 -7.40
C LEU A 176 10.82 5.43 -7.73
N VAL A 177 10.72 6.60 -8.37
CA VAL A 177 9.43 7.19 -8.80
C VAL A 177 8.65 6.21 -9.66
N LYS A 178 9.32 5.67 -10.68
CA LYS A 178 8.73 4.73 -11.63
C LYS A 178 8.26 3.47 -10.91
N THR A 179 9.10 2.91 -10.04
CA THR A 179 8.78 1.71 -9.27
C THR A 179 7.56 1.94 -8.38
N GLU A 180 7.55 3.01 -7.59
CA GLU A 180 6.44 3.34 -6.70
C GLU A 180 5.16 3.64 -7.48
N GLY A 181 5.24 4.39 -8.58
CA GLY A 181 4.08 4.66 -9.44
C GLY A 181 3.44 3.40 -10.00
N MET A 182 4.25 2.42 -10.41
CA MET A 182 3.74 1.13 -10.87
C MET A 182 3.12 0.31 -9.73
N LEU A 183 3.66 0.36 -8.52
CA LEU A 183 3.07 -0.29 -7.35
C LEU A 183 1.74 0.36 -6.95
N PHE A 184 1.64 1.69 -6.99
CA PHE A 184 0.41 2.42 -6.73
C PHE A 184 -0.69 2.01 -7.72
N LYS A 185 -0.38 1.91 -9.02
CA LYS A 185 -1.31 1.46 -10.07
C LYS A 185 -2.00 0.14 -9.69
N PHE A 186 -1.30 -0.79 -9.04
CA PHE A 186 -1.83 -2.10 -8.65
C PHE A 186 -2.46 -2.16 -7.26
N GLY A 187 -2.56 -1.04 -6.54
CA GLY A 187 -3.24 -1.00 -5.23
C GLY A 187 -2.31 -1.13 -4.02
N SER A 188 -0.99 -1.12 -4.25
CA SER A 188 0.02 -1.28 -3.19
C SER A 188 0.43 0.05 -2.59
N GLY A 189 0.80 0.05 -1.31
CA GLY A 189 1.49 1.14 -0.65
C GLY A 189 3.00 0.92 -0.62
N THR A 190 3.77 2.00 -0.53
CA THR A 190 5.24 1.97 -0.56
C THR A 190 5.85 2.67 0.64
N GLY A 191 7.02 2.21 1.06
CA GLY A 191 7.83 2.83 2.10
C GLY A 191 9.28 2.92 1.67
N THR A 192 9.92 4.07 1.87
CA THR A 192 11.32 4.28 1.51
C THR A 192 12.03 5.10 2.60
N ASN A 193 13.21 4.64 3.03
CA ASN A 193 14.11 5.45 3.85
C ASN A 193 15.05 6.25 2.94
N LEU A 194 14.94 7.58 2.98
CA LEU A 194 15.71 8.49 2.12
C LEU A 194 17.01 8.99 2.76
N SER A 195 17.38 8.49 3.94
CA SER A 195 18.61 8.92 4.66
C SER A 195 19.90 8.56 3.95
N VAL A 196 19.81 7.76 2.89
CA VAL A 196 20.93 7.44 2.00
C VAL A 196 21.21 8.54 0.98
N LEU A 197 20.28 9.46 0.76
CA LEU A 197 20.48 10.60 -0.13
C LEU A 197 21.28 11.68 0.60
N ARG A 198 22.28 12.26 -0.05
CA ARG A 198 23.05 13.34 0.56
C ARG A 198 22.16 14.53 0.92
N SER A 199 22.50 15.20 2.01
CA SER A 199 21.74 16.34 2.51
C SER A 199 21.88 17.58 1.64
N SER A 200 20.95 18.52 1.82
CA SER A 200 20.97 19.83 1.17
C SER A 200 22.21 20.67 1.48
N LYS A 201 22.95 20.28 2.54
CA LYS A 201 24.17 20.93 3.05
C LYS A 201 25.46 20.32 2.47
N GLU A 202 25.36 19.30 1.62
CA GLU A 202 26.48 18.60 1.00
C GLU A 202 26.72 19.05 -0.45
N GLN A 203 27.98 18.99 -0.91
CA GLN A 203 28.38 19.44 -2.24
C GLN A 203 28.13 18.39 -3.32
N LEU A 204 27.89 18.85 -4.54
CA LEU A 204 27.83 18.01 -5.74
C LEU A 204 29.19 17.98 -6.45
N SER A 205 29.46 16.90 -7.18
CA SER A 205 30.69 16.76 -7.97
C SER A 205 30.82 17.81 -9.08
N GLY A 206 29.70 18.27 -9.64
CA GLY A 206 29.64 19.31 -10.67
C GLY A 206 29.66 20.75 -10.14
N GLY A 207 29.81 20.94 -8.83
CA GLY A 207 29.69 22.25 -8.16
C GLY A 207 28.27 22.55 -7.67
N GLY A 208 28.18 23.37 -6.63
CA GLY A 208 26.92 23.70 -5.94
C GLY A 208 26.53 22.68 -4.87
N THR A 209 25.47 22.99 -4.13
CA THR A 209 24.93 22.11 -3.09
C THR A 209 23.85 21.18 -3.63
N ALA A 210 23.71 20.02 -3.01
CA ALA A 210 22.65 19.09 -3.33
C ALA A 210 21.27 19.66 -2.93
N SER A 211 20.20 19.16 -3.55
CA SER A 211 18.84 19.58 -3.18
C SER A 211 18.34 18.96 -1.87
N GLY A 212 18.95 17.86 -1.41
CA GLY A 212 18.53 17.10 -0.23
C GLY A 212 17.26 16.26 -0.43
N PRO A 213 17.04 15.24 0.43
CA PRO A 213 15.86 14.38 0.38
C PRO A 213 14.52 15.13 0.46
N VAL A 214 14.41 16.19 1.27
CA VAL A 214 13.16 16.94 1.46
C VAL A 214 12.69 17.61 0.16
N SER A 215 13.62 18.00 -0.73
CA SER A 215 13.27 18.52 -2.05
C SER A 215 12.69 17.43 -2.95
N PHE A 216 13.35 16.27 -3.06
CA PHE A 216 12.85 15.15 -3.87
C PHE A 216 11.52 14.59 -3.37
N MET A 217 11.27 14.64 -2.05
CA MET A 217 10.00 14.27 -1.46
C MET A 217 8.81 15.05 -2.04
N LYS A 218 8.97 16.32 -2.42
CA LYS A 218 7.91 17.10 -3.08
C LYS A 218 7.52 16.50 -4.43
N GLY A 219 8.53 16.08 -5.21
CA GLY A 219 8.30 15.34 -6.45
C GLY A 219 7.57 14.03 -6.20
N TYR A 220 8.04 13.23 -5.24
CA TYR A 220 7.41 11.95 -4.90
C TYR A 220 5.97 12.11 -4.40
N ASP A 221 5.70 13.13 -3.58
CA ASP A 221 4.37 13.49 -3.11
C ASP A 221 3.43 13.83 -4.26
N SER A 222 3.92 14.61 -5.22
CA SER A 222 3.14 15.00 -6.40
C SER A 222 2.80 13.79 -7.29
N PHE A 223 3.75 12.85 -7.49
CA PHE A 223 3.49 11.61 -8.20
C PHE A 223 2.49 10.70 -7.45
N ALA A 224 2.60 10.60 -6.13
CA ALA A 224 1.66 9.84 -5.32
C ALA A 224 0.23 10.43 -5.39
N GLY A 225 0.09 11.76 -5.38
CA GLY A 225 -1.21 12.43 -5.54
C GLY A 225 -1.82 12.24 -6.93
N SER A 226 -0.99 12.12 -7.97
CA SER A 226 -1.45 12.01 -9.36
C SER A 226 -1.94 10.61 -9.74
N ILE A 227 -1.51 9.56 -9.03
CA ILE A 227 -1.78 8.15 -9.39
C ILE A 227 -2.91 7.58 -8.53
N LYS A 228 -4.02 7.23 -9.17
CA LYS A 228 -5.14 6.53 -8.54
C LYS A 228 -4.82 5.05 -8.31
N SER A 229 -4.90 4.63 -7.05
CA SER A 229 -4.45 3.32 -6.61
C SER A 229 -5.42 2.20 -6.99
N GLY A 230 -4.88 1.12 -7.57
CA GLY A 230 -5.66 -0.05 -7.98
C GLY A 230 -6.66 0.21 -9.11
N GLY A 231 -6.55 1.34 -9.83
CA GLY A 231 -7.57 1.76 -10.80
C GLY A 231 -8.93 2.08 -10.18
N THR A 232 -8.97 2.31 -8.87
CA THR A 232 -10.17 2.72 -8.12
C THR A 232 -10.02 4.19 -7.66
N THR A 233 -11.03 4.77 -7.03
CA THR A 233 -10.99 6.15 -6.50
C THR A 233 -10.05 6.35 -5.29
N ARG A 234 -9.24 5.36 -4.91
CA ARG A 234 -8.34 5.43 -3.76
C ARG A 234 -7.04 6.17 -4.11
N ARG A 235 -6.55 7.01 -3.20
CA ARG A 235 -5.22 7.63 -3.30
C ARG A 235 -4.09 6.61 -3.11
N ALA A 236 -2.94 6.85 -3.71
CA ALA A 236 -1.71 6.13 -3.37
C ALA A 236 -1.37 6.32 -1.88
N ALA A 237 -0.68 5.34 -1.30
CA ALA A 237 -0.21 5.41 0.07
C ALA A 237 1.32 5.30 0.07
N LYS A 238 2.00 6.34 0.56
CA LYS A 238 3.45 6.40 0.66
C LYS A 238 3.89 6.64 2.10
N MET A 239 4.99 6.03 2.49
CA MET A 239 5.73 6.31 3.72
C MET A 239 7.14 6.75 3.36
N VAL A 240 7.60 7.82 4.00
CA VAL A 240 8.97 8.31 3.89
C VAL A 240 9.60 8.32 5.26
N ILE A 241 10.82 7.78 5.33
CA ILE A 241 11.62 7.77 6.54
C ILE A 241 12.87 8.61 6.35
N LEU A 242 13.23 9.39 7.36
CA LEU A 242 14.54 10.02 7.50
C LEU A 242 15.11 9.73 8.90
N ASN A 243 16.41 9.47 9.00
CA ASN A 243 17.05 9.16 10.27
C ASN A 243 17.27 10.45 11.09
N ALA A 244 17.25 10.32 12.42
CA ALA A 244 17.42 11.43 13.34
C ALA A 244 18.80 12.11 13.25
N ASP A 245 19.81 11.44 12.70
CA ASP A 245 21.16 11.98 12.47
C ASP A 245 21.36 12.55 11.06
N HIS A 246 20.32 12.57 10.22
CA HIS A 246 20.42 13.17 8.89
C HIS A 246 20.46 14.71 8.99
N PRO A 247 21.33 15.43 8.25
CA PRO A 247 21.46 16.90 8.38
C PRO A 247 20.20 17.69 8.02
N ASP A 248 19.33 17.13 7.18
CA ASP A 248 18.02 17.72 6.82
C ASP A 248 16.86 17.26 7.75
N VAL A 249 17.14 16.65 8.91
CA VAL A 249 16.09 16.12 9.81
C VAL A 249 15.11 17.20 10.28
N MET A 250 15.58 18.41 10.58
CA MET A 250 14.71 19.50 11.01
C MET A 250 13.75 19.96 9.92
N ASP A 251 14.25 20.08 8.68
CA ASP A 251 13.41 20.42 7.53
C ASP A 251 12.38 19.32 7.26
N PHE A 252 12.77 18.05 7.45
CA PHE A 252 11.87 16.91 7.33
C PHE A 252 10.75 16.93 8.38
N VAL A 253 11.08 17.14 9.66
CA VAL A 253 10.12 17.23 10.77
C VAL A 253 9.12 18.36 10.53
N ARG A 254 9.61 19.55 10.16
CA ARG A 254 8.77 20.74 9.97
C ARG A 254 8.03 20.77 8.64
N SER A 255 8.43 19.97 7.66
CA SER A 255 7.93 20.02 6.27
C SER A 255 6.40 20.10 6.14
N LYS A 256 5.67 19.25 6.86
CA LYS A 256 4.20 19.23 6.83
C LYS A 256 3.57 20.37 7.61
N ALA A 257 4.14 20.74 8.75
CA ALA A 257 3.63 21.84 9.56
C ALA A 257 3.74 23.19 8.83
N GLU A 258 4.82 23.38 8.06
CA GLU A 258 4.96 24.59 7.23
C GLU A 258 3.99 24.62 6.04
N GLU A 259 3.68 23.46 5.42
CA GLU A 259 2.62 23.39 4.39
C GLU A 259 1.22 23.58 4.98
N GLU A 260 0.99 23.16 6.23
CA GLU A 260 -0.28 23.40 6.93
C GLU A 260 -0.54 24.90 7.09
N LYS A 261 0.47 25.70 7.46
CA LYS A 261 0.33 27.17 7.51
C LYS A 261 -0.10 27.76 6.17
N LYS A 262 0.41 27.23 5.06
CA LYS A 262 0.00 27.67 3.71
C LYS A 262 -1.45 27.25 3.41
N ALA A 263 -1.85 26.04 3.79
CA ALA A 263 -3.23 25.59 3.62
C ALA A 263 -4.20 26.51 4.39
N TRP A 264 -3.89 26.88 5.64
CA TRP A 264 -4.70 27.84 6.41
C TRP A 264 -4.79 29.21 5.74
N ALA A 265 -3.69 29.76 5.25
CA ALA A 265 -3.71 31.02 4.51
C ALA A 265 -4.61 30.95 3.26
N LEU A 266 -4.61 29.81 2.55
CA LEU A 266 -5.51 29.59 1.41
C LEU A 266 -6.98 29.47 1.86
N ILE A 267 -7.26 28.75 2.96
CA ILE A 267 -8.62 28.63 3.51
C ILE A 267 -9.15 30.01 3.91
N GLU A 268 -8.35 30.82 4.59
CA GLU A 268 -8.70 32.19 4.98
C GLU A 268 -8.97 33.09 3.76
N ALA A 269 -8.26 32.85 2.65
CA ALA A 269 -8.51 33.53 1.37
C ALA A 269 -9.75 33.00 0.61
N GLY A 270 -10.46 32.01 1.15
CA GLY A 270 -11.72 31.48 0.60
C GLY A 270 -11.58 30.22 -0.26
N TYR A 271 -10.42 29.57 -0.28
CA TYR A 271 -10.25 28.28 -0.97
C TYR A 271 -10.97 27.16 -0.22
N ASN A 272 -11.44 26.15 -0.95
CA ASN A 272 -12.18 25.04 -0.37
C ASN A 272 -11.29 24.21 0.59
N VAL A 273 -11.77 24.00 1.83
CA VAL A 273 -11.08 23.24 2.88
C VAL A 273 -11.12 21.71 2.68
N GLY A 274 -11.99 21.23 1.80
CA GLY A 274 -12.17 19.80 1.56
C GLY A 274 -10.92 19.15 0.98
N PHE A 275 -10.58 17.97 1.50
CA PHE A 275 -9.54 17.13 0.91
C PHE A 275 -9.95 16.62 -0.47
N ASN A 276 -9.00 16.56 -1.41
CA ASN A 276 -9.21 16.09 -2.79
C ASN A 276 -10.24 16.89 -3.58
N VAL A 277 -10.43 18.18 -3.24
CA VAL A 277 -11.18 19.11 -4.05
C VAL A 277 -10.19 19.76 -5.03
N PRO A 278 -10.34 19.55 -6.35
CA PRO A 278 -9.42 20.15 -7.32
C PRO A 278 -9.31 21.66 -7.14
N GLY A 279 -8.08 22.15 -6.95
CA GLY A 279 -7.81 23.56 -6.69
C GLY A 279 -8.25 24.05 -5.30
N GLY A 280 -8.60 23.15 -4.38
CA GLY A 280 -8.82 23.45 -2.97
C GLY A 280 -7.51 23.71 -2.23
N ALA A 281 -7.60 24.16 -0.97
CA ALA A 281 -6.44 24.54 -0.18
C ALA A 281 -5.44 23.38 0.01
N TYR A 282 -5.92 22.22 0.46
CA TYR A 282 -5.10 21.03 0.66
C TYR A 282 -4.66 20.35 -0.65
N ASP A 283 -5.32 20.63 -1.77
CA ASP A 283 -4.90 20.15 -3.10
C ASP A 283 -3.74 21.01 -3.67
N SER A 284 -3.52 22.20 -3.11
CA SER A 284 -2.57 23.20 -3.60
C SER A 284 -1.24 23.23 -2.82
N VAL A 285 -1.09 22.40 -1.80
CA VAL A 285 0.11 22.35 -0.93
C VAL A 285 0.81 20.99 -1.03
N GLN A 286 2.06 20.92 -0.60
CA GLN A 286 2.89 19.72 -0.70
C GLN A 286 2.75 18.80 0.52
N PHE A 287 3.29 17.58 0.41
CA PHE A 287 3.43 16.59 1.49
C PHE A 287 2.09 16.04 2.03
N GLN A 288 1.06 16.01 1.20
CA GLN A 288 -0.29 15.53 1.56
C GLN A 288 -0.49 14.04 1.29
N ASN A 289 0.38 13.43 0.48
CA ASN A 289 0.22 12.09 -0.08
C ASN A 289 1.23 11.07 0.48
N ALA A 290 2.07 11.48 1.42
CA ALA A 290 3.00 10.61 2.13
C ALA A 290 2.90 10.77 3.65
N ASN A 291 3.01 9.68 4.40
CA ASN A 291 3.29 9.71 5.84
C ASN A 291 4.79 9.88 6.03
N HIS A 292 5.18 10.69 7.02
CA HIS A 292 6.59 10.94 7.37
C HIS A 292 6.89 10.32 8.74
N SER A 293 8.04 9.67 8.88
CA SER A 293 8.49 9.12 10.16
C SER A 293 9.99 9.31 10.33
N VAL A 294 10.40 9.79 11.51
CA VAL A 294 11.82 9.88 11.85
C VAL A 294 12.27 8.53 12.43
N ARG A 295 13.34 7.96 11.88
CA ARG A 295 13.97 6.77 12.45
C ARG A 295 14.96 7.19 13.53
N VAL A 296 14.70 6.75 14.76
CA VAL A 296 15.56 6.96 15.92
C VAL A 296 16.33 5.69 16.27
N THR A 297 17.50 5.85 16.90
CA THR A 297 18.31 4.75 17.43
C THR A 297 18.28 4.75 18.96
N ASP A 298 18.68 3.65 19.59
CA ASP A 298 18.84 3.59 21.04
C ASP A 298 19.79 4.67 21.57
N ASP A 299 20.85 4.99 20.82
CA ASP A 299 21.80 6.04 21.21
C ASP A 299 21.17 7.43 21.19
N TYR A 300 20.32 7.72 20.21
CA TYR A 300 19.53 8.94 20.21
C TYR A 300 18.59 9.00 21.42
N MET A 301 17.86 7.91 21.68
CA MET A 301 16.94 7.84 22.82
C MET A 301 17.67 8.03 24.16
N ARG A 302 18.86 7.44 24.33
CA ARG A 302 19.72 7.69 25.49
C ARG A 302 20.18 9.14 25.56
N ALA A 303 20.55 9.75 24.44
CA ALA A 303 20.93 11.16 24.40
C ALA A 303 19.77 12.08 24.82
N VAL A 304 18.52 11.76 24.45
CA VAL A 304 17.32 12.47 24.91
C VAL A 304 17.13 12.33 26.42
N ILE A 305 17.23 11.11 26.96
CA ILE A 305 17.09 10.86 28.41
C ILE A 305 18.15 11.63 29.20
N ASP A 306 19.40 11.56 28.77
CA ASP A 306 20.56 12.14 29.44
C ASP A 306 20.79 13.63 29.15
N ASP A 307 19.92 14.26 28.34
CA ASP A 307 20.04 15.66 27.90
C ASP A 307 21.38 15.99 27.20
N LYS A 308 21.86 15.03 26.42
CA LYS A 308 23.12 15.14 25.66
C LYS A 308 22.92 15.84 24.33
N ASP A 309 24.03 16.27 23.75
CA ASP A 309 24.07 16.77 22.39
C ASP A 309 23.89 15.62 21.40
N TRP A 310 23.20 15.90 20.30
CA TRP A 310 23.04 15.02 19.14
C TRP A 310 23.62 15.68 17.91
N LYS A 311 24.44 14.93 17.16
CA LYS A 311 25.15 15.43 15.98
C LYS A 311 24.53 14.86 14.72
N THR A 312 24.21 15.71 13.76
CA THR A 312 23.89 15.25 12.42
C THR A 312 25.17 14.98 11.63
N ARG A 313 25.12 14.00 10.72
CA ARG A 313 26.28 13.53 9.98
C ARG A 313 26.02 13.61 8.49
N ALA A 314 26.95 14.22 7.76
CA ALA A 314 26.94 14.21 6.30
C ALA A 314 26.94 12.76 5.81
N VAL A 315 26.13 12.48 4.79
CA VAL A 315 25.94 11.12 4.29
C VAL A 315 27.17 10.63 3.53
N VAL A 316 27.86 11.53 2.82
CA VAL A 316 28.98 11.17 1.94
C VAL A 316 30.28 10.89 2.70
N ASP A 317 30.61 11.69 3.71
CA ASP A 317 31.92 11.65 4.40
C ASP A 317 31.82 11.47 5.93
N GLY A 318 30.62 11.44 6.50
CA GLY A 318 30.38 11.22 7.93
C GLY A 318 30.74 12.41 8.83
N ARG A 319 31.17 13.56 8.28
CA ARG A 319 31.53 14.72 9.08
C ARG A 319 30.30 15.28 9.80
N THR A 320 30.53 15.88 10.97
CA THR A 320 29.45 16.57 11.68
C THR A 320 29.01 17.80 10.89
N VAL A 321 27.71 17.96 10.69
CA VAL A 321 27.14 19.12 10.00
C VAL A 321 26.54 20.09 11.01
N ASP A 322 25.63 19.61 11.86
CA ASP A 322 25.02 20.39 12.93
C ASP A 322 25.11 19.65 14.27
N THR A 323 24.91 20.38 15.36
CA THR A 323 24.79 19.84 16.71
C THR A 323 23.57 20.44 17.39
N TYR A 324 22.69 19.58 17.89
CA TYR A 324 21.46 19.94 18.59
C TYR A 324 21.50 19.42 20.02
N LYS A 325 20.68 19.98 20.91
CA LYS A 325 20.27 19.23 22.11
C LYS A 325 19.30 18.14 21.70
N ALA A 326 19.55 16.90 22.11
CA ALA A 326 18.72 15.77 21.73
C ALA A 326 17.26 15.96 22.18
N ARG A 327 17.04 16.52 23.38
CA ARG A 327 15.70 16.85 23.90
C ARG A 327 14.98 17.90 23.08
N ASP A 328 15.70 18.89 22.57
CA ASP A 328 15.09 19.94 21.76
C ASP A 328 14.66 19.37 20.40
N LEU A 329 15.52 18.57 19.75
CA LEU A 329 15.16 17.85 18.53
C LEU A 329 13.99 16.86 18.74
N TRP A 330 13.86 16.24 19.91
CA TRP A 330 12.75 15.35 20.25
C TRP A 330 11.42 16.09 20.46
N ARG A 331 11.46 17.35 20.88
CA ARG A 331 10.26 18.16 21.16
C ARG A 331 9.63 18.76 19.90
N GLU A 332 10.41 18.88 18.83
CA GLU A 332 9.98 19.31 17.49
C GLU A 332 9.16 18.22 16.80
#